data_AF-A0A920VNZ1-F1
#
_entry.id   AF-A0A920VNZ1-F1
#
_cell.length_a   1.000
_cell.length_b   1.000
_cell.length_c   1.000
_cell.angle_alpha   90.00
_cell.angle_beta   90.00
_cell.angle_gamma   90.00
#
_symmetry.space_group_name_H-M   'P 1'
#
loop_
_entity.id
_entity.type
_entity.pdbx_description
1 polymer ?
#
loop_
_entity_poly.entity_id
_entity_poly.type
_entity_poly.pdbx_seq_one_letter_code
_entity_poly.pdbx_strand_id
1 'polypeptide(L)'
;MDYAYRGISAGFCQMATAAMPHPEKSSHGRVVAISSLNVHTFRNDFPVFPASAAAKAGIEALARALAVQLSGTGKTRSTWLLRG
;
A
#
# COMPACT_ATOMS: atom_id res chain seq x y z
N MET A 1 1.34 -15.41 -10.54
CA MET A 1 1.69 -13.99 -10.76
C MET A 1 0.43 -13.13 -10.81
N ASP A 2 -0.49 -13.39 -11.75
CA ASP A 2 -1.74 -12.61 -11.90
C ASP A 2 -2.58 -12.51 -10.61
N TYR A 3 -2.85 -13.63 -9.93
CA TYR A 3 -3.64 -13.64 -8.70
C TYR A 3 -3.05 -12.78 -7.57
N ALA A 4 -1.72 -12.75 -7.45
CA ALA A 4 -1.01 -11.96 -6.43
C ALA A 4 -1.13 -10.47 -6.75
N TYR A 5 -0.91 -10.09 -8.01
CA TYR A 5 -1.13 -8.71 -8.45
C TYR A 5 -2.59 -8.26 -8.22
N ARG A 6 -3.56 -9.07 -8.66
CA ARG A 6 -4.99 -8.75 -8.55
C ARG A 6 -5.44 -8.63 -7.10
N GLY A 7 -5.06 -9.58 -6.25
CA GLY A 7 -5.47 -9.61 -4.85
C GLY A 7 -4.76 -8.57 -3.97
N ILE A 8 -3.52 -8.23 -4.28
CA ILE A 8 -2.68 -7.37 -3.43
C ILE A 8 -2.65 -5.95 -4.00
N SER A 9 -2.01 -5.73 -5.16
CA SER A 9 -1.76 -4.39 -5.70
C SER A 9 -3.02 -3.75 -6.28
N ALA A 10 -3.70 -4.46 -7.19
CA ALA A 10 -4.91 -3.94 -7.82
C ALA A 10 -6.05 -3.82 -6.79
N GLY A 11 -6.21 -4.81 -5.93
CA GLY A 11 -7.17 -4.79 -4.83
C GLY A 11 -6.96 -3.59 -3.89
N PHE A 12 -5.72 -3.30 -3.48
CA PHE A 12 -5.43 -2.10 -2.69
C PHE A 12 -5.83 -0.81 -3.42
N CYS A 13 -5.47 -0.67 -4.70
CA CYS A 13 -5.83 0.50 -5.49
C CYS A 13 -7.35 0.68 -5.59
N GLN A 14 -8.09 -0.40 -5.86
CA GLN A 14 -9.54 -0.40 -5.96
C GLN A 14 -10.20 -0.01 -4.63
N MET A 15 -9.75 -0.61 -3.51
CA MET A 15 -10.27 -0.27 -2.19
C MET A 15 -9.95 1.17 -1.80
N ALA A 16 -8.73 1.63 -2.03
CA ALA A 16 -8.33 3.00 -1.74
C ALA A 16 -9.16 4.01 -2.54
N THR A 17 -9.35 3.75 -3.84
CA THR A 17 -10.17 4.58 -4.74
C THR A 17 -11.62 4.64 -4.28
N ALA A 18 -12.23 3.48 -4.01
CA ALA A 18 -13.61 3.40 -3.52
C ALA A 18 -13.76 4.09 -2.17
N ALA A 19 -12.73 4.04 -1.32
CA ALA A 19 -12.75 4.66 -0.01
C ALA A 19 -12.50 6.17 -0.02
N MET A 20 -11.94 6.76 -1.10
CA MET A 20 -11.54 8.19 -1.17
C MET A 20 -12.58 9.21 -0.68
N PRO A 21 -13.89 9.06 -0.92
CA PRO A 21 -14.87 10.03 -0.44
C PRO A 21 -14.99 10.13 1.08
N HIS A 22 -14.55 9.13 1.84
CA HIS A 22 -14.62 9.11 3.30
C HIS A 22 -13.50 9.90 3.99
N PRO A 23 -12.20 9.70 3.69
CA PRO A 23 -11.12 10.48 4.26
C PRO A 23 -11.14 11.95 3.83
N GLU A 24 -11.75 12.31 2.70
CA GLU A 24 -11.96 13.71 2.31
C GLU A 24 -12.96 14.44 3.22
N LYS A 25 -13.96 13.71 3.72
CA LYS A 25 -15.01 14.24 4.61
C LYS A 25 -14.63 14.20 6.09
N SER A 26 -13.62 13.42 6.46
CA SER A 26 -13.18 13.22 7.83
C SER A 26 -11.84 13.92 8.11
N SER A 27 -11.79 14.76 9.13
CA SER A 27 -10.55 15.37 9.64
C SER A 27 -9.55 14.35 10.23
N HIS A 28 -10.00 13.10 10.41
CA HIS A 28 -9.21 12.02 11.00
C HIS A 28 -9.15 10.78 10.10
N GLY A 29 -9.45 10.90 8.80
CA GLY A 29 -9.32 9.81 7.84
C GLY A 29 -7.89 9.25 7.80
N ARG A 30 -7.76 7.91 7.77
CA ARG A 30 -6.49 7.18 7.66
C ARG A 30 -6.64 6.10 6.60
N VAL A 31 -5.62 5.93 5.78
CA VAL A 31 -5.43 4.75 4.93
C VAL A 31 -4.14 4.09 5.39
N VAL A 32 -4.22 2.80 5.71
CA VAL A 32 -3.07 2.01 6.16
C VAL A 32 -2.83 0.90 5.14
N ALA A 33 -1.66 0.93 4.53
CA ALA A 33 -1.19 -0.14 3.66
C ALA A 33 -0.31 -1.12 4.47
N ILE A 34 -0.49 -2.42 4.25
CA ILE A 34 0.29 -3.47 4.91
C ILE A 34 1.19 -4.14 3.86
N SER A 35 2.51 -4.08 4.08
CA SER A 35 3.54 -4.71 3.25
C SER A 35 4.31 -5.78 4.04
N SER A 36 5.47 -6.22 3.57
CA SER A 36 6.31 -7.23 4.23
C SER A 36 7.78 -7.05 3.91
N LEU A 37 8.64 -7.47 4.84
CA LEU A 37 10.10 -7.57 4.70
C LEU A 37 10.60 -8.33 3.46
N ASN A 38 9.77 -9.20 2.87
CA ASN A 38 10.10 -9.89 1.61
C ASN A 38 10.27 -8.94 0.40
N VAL A 39 9.88 -7.67 0.51
CA VAL A 39 10.05 -6.64 -0.53
C VAL A 39 11.50 -6.15 -0.61
N HIS A 40 12.26 -6.24 0.49
CA HIS A 40 13.62 -5.69 0.57
C HIS A 40 14.69 -6.76 0.86
N THR A 41 14.30 -7.99 1.16
CA THR A 41 15.21 -9.05 1.60
C THR A 41 15.52 -10.02 0.46
N PHE A 42 16.74 -9.92 -0.08
CA PHE A 42 17.27 -10.83 -1.11
C PHE A 42 18.50 -11.55 -0.56
N ARG A 43 18.29 -12.75 -0.01
CA ARG A 43 19.34 -13.55 0.62
C ARG A 43 19.14 -15.02 0.29
N ASN A 44 20.25 -15.78 0.23
CA ASN A 44 20.21 -17.22 -0.06
C ASN A 44 19.66 -18.07 1.10
N ASP A 45 19.65 -17.53 2.32
CA ASP A 45 19.13 -18.19 3.53
C ASP A 45 17.69 -17.78 3.87
N PHE A 46 17.01 -17.08 2.96
CA PHE A 46 15.64 -16.62 3.15
C PHE A 46 14.74 -17.05 1.98
N PRO A 47 13.52 -17.56 2.24
CA PRO A 47 12.60 -17.93 1.17
C PRO A 47 12.25 -16.74 0.27
N VAL A 48 12.44 -16.90 -1.04
CA VAL A 48 12.12 -15.88 -2.04
C VAL A 48 10.69 -16.10 -2.56
N PHE A 49 9.85 -15.08 -2.43
CA PHE A 49 8.45 -15.12 -2.89
C PHE A 49 8.24 -14.10 -4.01
N PRO A 50 8.76 -14.33 -5.23
CA PRO A 50 8.88 -13.28 -6.24
C PRO A 50 7.53 -12.66 -6.63
N ALA A 51 6.47 -13.47 -6.71
CA ALA A 51 5.13 -12.97 -7.05
C ALA A 51 4.53 -12.08 -5.97
N SER A 52 4.60 -12.47 -4.69
CA SER A 52 4.04 -11.68 -3.61
C SER A 52 4.95 -10.50 -3.24
N ALA A 53 6.27 -10.64 -3.38
CA ALA A 53 7.23 -9.56 -3.19
C ALA A 53 7.00 -8.43 -4.21
N ALA A 54 6.88 -8.74 -5.50
CA ALA A 54 6.56 -7.74 -6.52
C ALA A 54 5.22 -7.04 -6.25
N ALA A 55 4.18 -7.79 -5.88
CA ALA A 55 2.87 -7.22 -5.61
C ALA A 55 2.85 -6.32 -4.35
N LYS A 56 3.59 -6.69 -3.30
CA LYS A 56 3.75 -5.89 -2.08
C LYS A 56 4.61 -4.64 -2.30
N ALA A 57 5.67 -4.74 -3.12
CA ALA A 57 6.42 -3.57 -3.59
C ALA A 57 5.48 -2.58 -4.31
N GLY A 58 4.55 -3.09 -5.11
CA GLY A 58 3.49 -2.30 -5.74
C GLY A 58 2.61 -1.57 -4.72
N ILE A 59 2.21 -2.22 -3.61
CA ILE A 59 1.46 -1.56 -2.54
C ILE A 59 2.26 -0.41 -1.92
N GLU A 60 3.56 -0.57 -1.67
CA GLU A 60 4.39 0.51 -1.09
C GLU A 60 4.47 1.73 -2.02
N ALA A 61 4.57 1.50 -3.33
CA ALA A 61 4.55 2.58 -4.31
C ALA A 61 3.17 3.28 -4.35
N LEU A 62 2.08 2.51 -4.40
CA LEU A 62 0.71 3.03 -4.41
C LEU A 62 0.38 3.80 -3.13
N ALA A 63 0.83 3.30 -1.98
CA ALA A 63 0.77 3.95 -0.69
C ALA A 63 1.42 5.34 -0.74
N ARG A 64 2.69 5.42 -1.18
CA ARG A 64 3.42 6.70 -1.27
C ARG A 64 2.74 7.67 -2.22
N ALA A 65 2.25 7.20 -3.38
CA ALA A 65 1.50 8.03 -4.32
C ALA A 65 0.21 8.57 -3.70
N LEU A 66 -0.55 7.73 -2.99
CA LEU A 66 -1.77 8.14 -2.28
C LEU A 66 -1.46 9.15 -1.17
N ALA A 67 -0.34 9.01 -0.46
CA ALA A 67 0.13 9.98 0.54
C ALA A 67 0.26 11.38 -0.09
N VAL A 68 0.92 11.45 -1.25
CA VAL A 68 1.13 12.70 -1.98
C VAL A 68 -0.21 13.30 -2.39
N GLN A 69 -1.11 12.51 -2.96
CA GLN A 69 -2.45 12.97 -3.37
C GLN A 69 -3.26 13.52 -2.19
N LEU A 70 -3.22 12.85 -1.03
CA LEU A 70 -3.96 13.26 0.17
C LEU A 70 -3.30 14.42 0.93
N SER A 71 -1.99 14.61 0.79
CA SER A 71 -1.28 15.70 1.47
C SER A 71 -1.76 17.09 1.03
N GLY A 72 -2.23 17.23 -0.22
CA GLY A 72 -2.76 18.50 -0.75
C GLY A 72 -4.12 18.92 -0.19
N THR A 73 -4.86 18.02 0.48
CA THR A 73 -6.22 18.31 0.95
C THR A 73 -6.28 18.83 2.38
N GLY A 74 -5.16 18.87 3.11
CA GLY A 74 -5.04 19.42 4.47
C GLY A 74 -5.86 18.72 5.57
N LYS A 75 -6.71 17.75 5.22
CA LYS A 75 -7.67 17.09 6.12
C LYS A 75 -7.35 15.63 6.43
N THR A 76 -6.47 15.00 5.66
CA THR A 76 -6.17 13.56 5.79
C THR A 76 -4.71 13.34 6.19
N ARG A 77 -4.45 12.74 7.36
CA ARG A 77 -3.11 12.25 7.72
C ARG A 77 -2.96 10.81 7.21
N SER A 78 -2.17 10.58 6.18
CA SER A 78 -1.78 9.20 5.82
C SER A 78 -0.78 8.67 6.86
N THR A 79 -1.17 7.70 7.69
CA THR A 79 -0.25 7.05 8.63
C THR A 79 0.21 5.72 8.02
N TRP A 80 1.50 5.62 7.77
CA TRP A 80 2.14 4.44 7.19
C TRP A 80 2.73 3.59 8.31
N LEU A 81 2.28 2.34 8.45
CA LEU A 81 2.96 1.37 9.30
C LEU A 81 3.78 0.43 8.42
N LEU A 82 5.00 0.86 8.11
CA LEU A 82 6.05 -0.02 7.60
C LEU A 82 6.73 -0.63 8.84
N ARG A 83 6.29 -1.81 9.27
CA ARG A 83 7.15 -2.66 10.08
C ARG A 83 7.81 -3.68 9.16
N GLY A 84 9.04 -3.34 8.77
CA GLY A 84 10.02 -4.31 8.28
C GLY A 84 10.46 -5.25 9.39
#